data_AF-A0A9R0RMX3-F1
#
_entry.id   AF-A0A9R0RMX3-F1
#
_cell.length_a   1.000
_cell.length_b   1.000
_cell.length_c   1.000
_cell.angle_alpha   90.00
_cell.angle_beta   90.00
_cell.angle_gamma   90.00
#
_symmetry.space_group_name_H-M   'P 1'
#
loop_
_entity.id
_entity.type
_entity.pdbx_description
1 polymer ?
#
loop_
_entity_poly.entity_id
_entity_poly.type
_entity_poly.pdbx_seq_one_letter_code
_entity_poly.pdbx_strand_id
1 'polypeptide(L)'
;MRGLRRSSLARIASTTRAAWARQCSSSIFGGARAAPHCTMAGRSGEEADAAMAGVATGGVEDAYGEDRATEDQPVTPWAVCIASGHSLLRDPRHNKGLSFTEKERDAHYLRGLLPPAILPQELQEKRLLQNVRQLEVPLQRYMFLMDLQERNERLFYKLMIDNVEELLPVVYTPTVGEACQKYGSIFRRSQGLYISLKDKGRVLEVLRNWPEKSIQVIVVTDGERILGLGDLGCQGMGIPVGKLALYTALGGVRPSACLPITIDVGTNNEELLNDEFYIGLRQRRATGQVPLLLRWLCAVS
;
A
#
# COMPACT_ATOMS: atom_id res chain seq x y z
N MET A 1 33.44 11.97 -3.40
CA MET A 1 32.12 12.11 -4.08
C MET A 1 30.94 11.38 -3.42
N ARG A 2 31.13 10.42 -2.47
CA ARG A 2 30.02 9.79 -1.72
C ARG A 2 29.41 10.66 -0.59
N GLY A 3 30.16 11.64 -0.07
CA GLY A 3 29.74 12.52 1.02
C GLY A 3 28.68 13.57 0.63
N LEU A 4 28.80 14.19 -0.54
CA LEU A 4 27.85 15.22 -1.00
C LEU A 4 26.45 14.65 -1.32
N ARG A 5 26.33 13.37 -1.71
CA ARG A 5 25.04 12.74 -2.00
C ARG A 5 24.21 12.46 -0.74
N ARG A 6 24.87 12.12 0.40
CA ARG A 6 24.19 11.94 1.69
C ARG A 6 23.63 13.26 2.23
N SER A 7 24.31 14.38 2.01
CA SER A 7 23.82 15.70 2.45
C SER A 7 22.64 16.22 1.64
N SER A 8 22.56 15.93 0.33
CA SER A 8 21.38 16.26 -0.48
C SER A 8 20.17 15.40 -0.10
N LEU A 9 20.35 14.08 0.06
CA LEU A 9 19.27 13.19 0.52
C LEU A 9 18.75 13.57 1.91
N ALA A 10 19.63 13.98 2.83
CA ALA A 10 19.22 14.44 4.16
C ALA A 10 18.44 15.79 4.10
N ARG A 11 18.88 16.74 3.27
CA ARG A 11 18.18 18.02 3.06
C ARG A 11 16.83 17.83 2.39
N ILE A 12 16.73 16.91 1.44
CA ILE A 12 15.48 16.62 0.73
C ILE A 12 14.54 15.83 1.63
N ALA A 13 15.04 14.89 2.42
CA ALA A 13 14.27 14.24 3.46
C ALA A 13 13.78 15.23 4.54
N SER A 14 14.50 16.32 4.84
CA SER A 14 14.04 17.36 5.78
C SER A 14 13.04 18.33 5.15
N THR A 15 13.25 18.79 3.92
CA THR A 15 12.34 19.72 3.23
C THR A 15 11.05 19.01 2.81
N THR A 16 11.15 17.75 2.38
CA THR A 16 10.00 16.88 2.09
C THR A 16 9.29 16.45 3.37
N ARG A 17 9.99 16.22 4.49
CA ARG A 17 9.34 16.07 5.81
C ARG A 17 8.58 17.31 6.24
N ALA A 18 9.10 18.51 5.98
CA ALA A 18 8.42 19.76 6.31
C ALA A 18 7.22 20.05 5.38
N ALA A 19 7.27 19.63 4.12
CA ALA A 19 6.11 19.66 3.21
C ALA A 19 5.07 18.59 3.60
N TRP A 20 5.53 17.38 3.93
CA TRP A 20 4.73 16.25 4.41
C TRP A 20 4.03 16.55 5.74
N ALA A 21 4.71 17.19 6.70
CA ALA A 21 4.13 17.61 7.98
C ALA A 21 3.05 18.70 7.80
N ARG A 22 3.25 19.63 6.87
CA ARG A 22 2.26 20.68 6.53
C ARG A 22 1.05 20.13 5.77
N GLN A 23 1.22 19.04 5.03
CA GLN A 23 0.13 18.40 4.29
C GLN A 23 -0.64 17.38 5.16
N CYS A 24 0.02 16.72 6.12
CA CYS A 24 -0.65 15.89 7.13
C CYS A 24 -1.50 16.72 8.11
N SER A 25 -1.07 17.92 8.51
CA SER A 25 -1.85 18.77 9.42
C SER A 25 -3.14 19.34 8.81
N SER A 26 -3.26 19.38 7.48
CA SER A 26 -4.46 19.84 6.76
C SER A 26 -5.39 18.71 6.31
N SER A 27 -5.05 17.46 6.62
CA SER A 27 -5.81 16.27 6.23
C SER A 27 -6.16 15.34 7.41
N ILE A 28 -5.86 15.74 8.65
CA ILE A 28 -6.27 15.05 9.88
C ILE A 28 -7.35 15.88 10.56
N PHE A 29 -8.59 15.39 10.52
CA PHE A 29 -9.72 15.70 11.39
C PHE A 29 -9.80 17.14 11.96
N GLY A 30 -10.51 18.01 11.24
CA GLY A 30 -11.21 19.11 11.89
C GLY A 30 -12.38 18.57 12.72
N GLY A 31 -12.24 18.56 14.04
CA GLY A 31 -13.36 18.48 14.98
C GLY A 31 -13.62 17.12 15.63
N ALA A 32 -12.86 16.80 16.68
CA ALA A 32 -13.36 16.00 17.78
C ALA A 32 -12.86 16.64 19.10
N ARG A 33 -13.74 17.42 19.74
CA ARG A 33 -13.52 17.89 21.12
C ARG A 33 -13.66 16.68 22.04
N ALA A 34 -12.65 16.47 22.89
CA ALA A 34 -12.69 15.50 23.98
C ALA A 34 -13.82 15.84 24.96
N ALA A 35 -14.57 14.84 25.39
CA ALA A 35 -15.50 14.91 26.52
C ALA A 35 -15.10 13.87 27.60
N PRO A 36 -15.41 14.12 28.89
CA PRO A 36 -14.54 13.78 30.00
C PRO A 36 -14.85 12.44 30.69
N HIS A 37 -13.85 11.98 31.44
CA HIS A 37 -13.85 10.85 32.38
C HIS A 37 -15.09 10.78 33.28
N CYS A 38 -15.63 9.56 33.43
CA CYS A 38 -16.61 9.23 34.46
C CYS A 38 -16.01 8.17 35.39
N THR A 39 -15.71 8.57 36.62
CA THR A 39 -15.29 7.73 37.75
C THR A 39 -16.52 7.12 38.39
N MET A 40 -16.51 5.82 38.70
CA MET A 40 -17.45 5.24 39.66
C MET A 40 -16.74 4.35 40.69
N ALA A 41 -17.20 4.54 41.92
CA ALA A 41 -16.64 4.14 43.19
C ALA A 41 -16.73 2.63 43.47
N GLY A 42 -15.84 2.15 44.34
CA GLY A 42 -15.75 0.77 44.78
C GLY A 42 -16.81 0.34 45.81
N ARG A 43 -16.83 -0.97 46.05
CA ARG A 43 -17.25 -1.57 47.32
C ARG A 43 -16.53 -2.91 47.54
N SER A 44 -16.15 -3.08 48.79
CA SER A 44 -15.32 -4.09 49.44
C SER A 44 -16.01 -5.43 49.69
N GLY A 45 -15.21 -6.49 49.85
CA GLY A 45 -15.59 -7.76 50.48
C GLY A 45 -14.44 -8.78 50.43
N GLU A 46 -13.77 -8.96 51.57
CA GLU A 46 -12.69 -9.92 51.86
C GLU A 46 -13.15 -11.39 51.84
N GLU A 47 -12.28 -12.33 51.48
CA GLU A 47 -11.72 -13.32 52.42
C GLU A 47 -10.66 -14.23 51.76
N ALA A 48 -9.68 -14.61 52.56
CA ALA A 48 -8.40 -15.23 52.23
C ALA A 48 -8.44 -16.78 52.25
N ASP A 49 -7.54 -17.47 51.53
CA ASP A 49 -6.35 -18.08 52.16
C ASP A 49 -5.36 -18.80 51.22
N ALA A 50 -4.08 -18.50 51.49
CA ALA A 50 -2.88 -19.34 51.50
C ALA A 50 -2.34 -20.15 50.28
N ALA A 51 -1.19 -19.66 49.79
CA ALA A 51 0.14 -20.33 49.80
C ALA A 51 0.65 -21.10 48.56
N MET A 52 1.53 -20.42 47.79
CA MET A 52 3.00 -20.65 47.65
C MET A 52 3.58 -20.69 46.21
N ALA A 53 4.26 -19.58 45.91
CA ALA A 53 5.58 -19.40 45.30
C ALA A 53 5.92 -19.97 43.89
N GLY A 54 6.22 -19.06 42.95
CA GLY A 54 7.17 -19.35 41.87
C GLY A 54 7.17 -18.41 40.65
N VAL A 55 8.00 -17.36 40.72
CA VAL A 55 8.64 -16.62 39.61
C VAL A 55 7.79 -15.61 38.81
N ALA A 56 8.06 -14.34 39.08
CA ALA A 56 7.61 -13.19 38.32
C ALA A 56 8.33 -13.10 36.97
N THR A 57 7.56 -13.05 35.88
CA THR A 57 7.95 -12.38 34.64
C THR A 57 6.81 -11.45 34.26
N GLY A 58 7.07 -10.14 34.34
CA GLY A 58 6.09 -9.11 34.03
C GLY A 58 5.79 -9.10 32.54
N GLY A 59 4.64 -9.67 32.16
CA GLY A 59 3.98 -9.41 30.90
C GLY A 59 3.02 -8.24 31.08
N VAL A 60 3.06 -7.26 30.18
CA VAL A 60 2.00 -6.27 30.03
C VAL A 60 0.77 -7.05 29.57
N GLU A 61 -0.28 -7.09 30.39
CA GLU A 61 -1.54 -7.75 30.03
C GLU A 61 -2.17 -7.03 28.82
N ASP A 62 -2.40 -7.77 27.75
CA ASP A 62 -3.18 -7.32 26.61
C ASP A 62 -4.62 -7.06 27.07
N ALA A 63 -5.01 -5.78 27.06
CA ALA A 63 -6.33 -5.32 27.53
C ALA A 63 -7.51 -5.68 26.60
N TYR A 64 -7.27 -6.52 25.60
CA TYR A 64 -8.30 -7.07 24.71
C TYR A 64 -8.28 -8.58 24.88
N GLY A 65 -9.22 -9.09 25.67
CA GLY A 65 -9.33 -10.52 25.97
C GLY A 65 -9.28 -11.36 24.70
N GLU A 66 -8.47 -12.41 24.72
CA GLU A 66 -8.34 -13.37 23.63
C GLU A 66 -9.72 -13.99 23.35
N ASP A 67 -10.32 -13.57 22.23
CA ASP A 67 -11.57 -14.10 21.73
C ASP A 67 -11.37 -15.57 21.32
N ARG A 68 -11.93 -16.49 22.13
CA ARG A 68 -12.18 -17.90 21.77
C ARG A 68 -13.05 -18.08 20.52
N ALA A 69 -13.51 -17.00 19.87
CA ALA A 69 -14.26 -17.00 18.62
C ALA A 69 -13.37 -17.06 17.34
N THR A 70 -12.05 -17.17 17.49
CA THR A 70 -11.10 -17.20 16.36
C THR A 70 -10.93 -18.58 15.71
N GLU A 71 -11.30 -19.67 16.38
CA GLU A 71 -11.04 -21.04 15.88
C GLU A 71 -11.96 -21.46 14.72
N ASP A 72 -13.19 -20.94 14.64
CA ASP A 72 -14.19 -21.31 13.61
C ASP A 72 -14.12 -20.45 12.33
N GLN A 73 -13.12 -19.58 12.24
CA GLN A 73 -13.01 -18.65 11.12
C GLN A 73 -12.38 -19.31 9.87
N PRO A 74 -13.01 -19.25 8.68
CA PRO A 74 -12.51 -19.96 7.50
C PRO A 74 -11.17 -19.39 7.01
N VAL A 75 -10.10 -20.18 7.07
CA VAL A 75 -8.75 -19.77 6.63
C VAL A 75 -8.56 -20.08 5.15
N THR A 76 -7.93 -19.17 4.40
CA THR A 76 -7.55 -19.42 3.01
C THR A 76 -6.42 -20.47 2.96
N PRO A 77 -6.60 -21.61 2.28
CA PRO A 77 -5.59 -22.68 2.23
C PRO A 77 -4.51 -22.35 1.20
N TRP A 78 -3.53 -21.53 1.59
CA TRP A 78 -2.41 -21.17 0.72
C TRP A 78 -1.47 -22.36 0.48
N ALA A 79 -1.21 -22.67 -0.79
CA ALA A 79 -0.18 -23.64 -1.18
C ALA A 79 1.13 -22.92 -1.53
N VAL A 80 2.24 -23.44 -1.02
CA VAL A 80 3.58 -22.92 -1.33
C VAL A 80 4.26 -23.86 -2.32
N CYS A 81 4.65 -23.33 -3.48
CA CYS A 81 5.37 -24.05 -4.51
C CYS A 81 6.63 -23.29 -4.90
N ILE A 82 7.68 -23.99 -5.33
CA ILE A 82 8.89 -23.37 -5.83
C ILE A 82 8.58 -22.68 -7.16
N ALA A 83 8.72 -21.36 -7.21
CA ALA A 83 8.56 -20.60 -8.44
C ALA A 83 9.69 -20.92 -9.43
N SER A 84 9.31 -21.29 -10.65
CA SER A 84 10.20 -21.57 -11.77
C SER A 84 9.55 -21.19 -13.10
N GLY A 85 10.33 -21.17 -14.19
CA GLY A 85 9.85 -20.86 -15.53
C GLY A 85 9.09 -19.52 -15.58
N HIS A 86 7.96 -19.51 -16.28
CA HIS A 86 7.12 -18.31 -16.39
C HIS A 86 6.50 -17.87 -15.08
N SER A 87 6.24 -18.75 -14.12
CA SER A 87 5.70 -18.37 -12.81
C SER A 87 6.68 -17.46 -12.06
N LEU A 88 7.97 -17.78 -12.10
CA LEU A 88 9.02 -16.93 -11.53
C LEU A 88 9.17 -15.60 -12.28
N LEU A 89 9.09 -15.60 -13.61
CA LEU A 89 9.19 -14.38 -14.43
C LEU A 89 8.00 -13.43 -14.27
N ARG A 90 6.83 -13.96 -13.88
CA ARG A 90 5.60 -13.17 -13.69
C ARG A 90 5.44 -12.65 -12.27
N ASP A 91 6.15 -13.19 -11.30
CA ASP A 91 6.16 -12.70 -9.92
C ASP A 91 7.08 -11.46 -9.79
N PRO A 92 6.53 -10.26 -9.58
CA PRO A 92 7.32 -9.03 -9.52
C PRO A 92 8.33 -8.99 -8.37
N ARG A 93 8.15 -9.77 -7.30
CA ARG A 93 9.05 -9.77 -6.14
C ARG A 93 10.34 -10.52 -6.40
N HIS A 94 10.24 -11.57 -7.22
CA HIS A 94 11.33 -12.49 -7.51
C HIS A 94 11.91 -12.32 -8.91
N ASN A 95 11.16 -11.74 -9.84
CA ASN A 95 11.63 -11.48 -11.19
C ASN A 95 12.81 -10.50 -11.19
N LYS A 96 13.95 -10.95 -11.75
CA LYS A 96 15.16 -10.14 -11.93
C LYS A 96 15.34 -9.65 -13.39
N GLY A 97 14.42 -10.01 -14.29
CA GLY A 97 14.56 -9.73 -15.72
C GLY A 97 15.86 -10.31 -16.27
N LEU A 98 16.66 -9.50 -16.94
CA LEU A 98 17.92 -9.96 -17.55
C LEU A 98 19.07 -10.11 -16.53
N SER A 99 18.85 -9.81 -15.24
CA SER A 99 19.86 -10.01 -14.19
C SER A 99 19.90 -11.43 -13.63
N PHE A 100 19.04 -12.35 -14.07
CA PHE A 100 19.22 -13.77 -13.73
C PHE A 100 20.55 -14.28 -14.30
N THR A 101 21.38 -14.84 -13.42
CA THR A 101 22.66 -15.48 -13.77
C THR A 101 22.45 -16.79 -14.52
N GLU A 102 23.46 -17.29 -15.24
CA GLU A 102 23.37 -18.60 -15.92
C GLU A 102 22.93 -19.72 -14.97
N LYS A 103 23.52 -19.76 -13.76
CA LYS A 103 23.18 -20.77 -12.74
C LYS A 103 21.72 -20.69 -12.30
N GLU A 104 21.20 -19.48 -12.08
CA GLU A 104 19.78 -19.29 -11.74
C GLU A 104 18.87 -19.67 -12.92
N ARG A 105 19.28 -19.39 -14.15
CA ARG A 105 18.50 -19.76 -15.34
C ARG A 105 18.41 -21.27 -15.51
N ASP A 106 19.50 -21.98 -15.28
CA ASP A 106 19.52 -23.44 -15.32
C ASP A 106 18.71 -24.05 -14.16
N ALA A 107 18.88 -23.54 -12.94
CA ALA A 107 18.21 -24.05 -11.75
C ALA A 107 16.69 -23.80 -11.72
N HIS A 108 16.23 -22.68 -12.30
CA HIS A 108 14.82 -22.27 -12.28
C HIS A 108 14.12 -22.44 -13.63
N TYR A 109 14.66 -23.24 -14.55
CA TYR A 109 14.05 -23.53 -15.85
C TYR A 109 13.76 -22.27 -16.68
N LEU A 110 14.69 -21.30 -16.68
CA LEU A 110 14.58 -20.04 -17.44
C LEU A 110 15.40 -20.07 -18.73
N ARG A 111 16.25 -21.07 -18.93
CA ARG A 111 17.08 -21.19 -20.14
C ARG A 111 16.18 -21.27 -21.38
N GLY A 112 16.44 -20.41 -22.37
CA GLY A 112 15.61 -20.28 -23.57
C GLY A 112 14.39 -19.36 -23.41
N LEU A 113 13.96 -19.02 -22.18
CA LEU A 113 12.89 -18.05 -21.94
C LEU A 113 13.38 -16.60 -21.92
N LEU A 114 14.69 -16.40 -21.73
CA LEU A 114 15.35 -15.11 -21.74
C LEU A 114 16.44 -15.08 -22.82
N PRO A 115 16.69 -13.91 -23.44
CA PRO A 115 17.86 -13.71 -24.29
C PRO A 115 19.17 -14.08 -23.58
N PRO A 116 20.22 -14.52 -24.31
CA PRO A 116 21.46 -15.03 -23.71
C PRO A 116 22.24 -13.98 -22.90
N ALA A 117 22.05 -12.69 -23.17
CA ALA A 117 22.74 -11.64 -22.43
C ALA A 117 22.29 -11.58 -20.96
N ILE A 118 23.27 -11.43 -20.06
CA ILE A 118 23.05 -11.14 -18.64
C ILE A 118 23.38 -9.67 -18.41
N LEU A 119 22.41 -8.91 -17.92
CA LEU A 119 22.59 -7.47 -17.64
C LEU A 119 22.61 -7.25 -16.12
N PRO A 120 23.65 -6.60 -15.57
CA PRO A 120 23.66 -6.17 -14.18
C PRO A 120 22.50 -5.22 -13.86
N GLN A 121 22.09 -5.16 -12.59
CA GLN A 121 20.94 -4.36 -12.16
C GLN A 121 21.12 -2.87 -12.50
N GLU A 122 22.34 -2.35 -12.36
CA GLU A 122 22.71 -0.97 -12.64
C GLU A 122 22.53 -0.62 -14.13
N LEU A 123 22.80 -1.58 -15.02
CA LEU A 123 22.63 -1.38 -16.46
C LEU A 123 21.16 -1.44 -16.85
N GLN A 124 20.37 -2.32 -16.21
CA GLN A 124 18.92 -2.34 -16.38
C GLN A 124 18.29 -1.02 -15.89
N GLU A 125 18.74 -0.51 -14.74
CA GLU A 125 18.31 0.78 -14.19
C GLU A 125 18.62 1.92 -15.17
N LYS A 126 19.87 2.00 -15.66
CA LYS A 126 20.28 3.02 -16.65
C LYS A 126 19.40 3.00 -17.90
N ARG A 127 19.13 1.82 -18.45
CA ARG A 127 18.26 1.66 -19.63
C ARG A 127 16.83 2.12 -19.34
N LEU A 128 16.27 1.76 -18.19
CA LEU A 128 14.91 2.17 -17.82
C LEU A 128 14.82 3.68 -17.62
N LEU A 129 15.81 4.30 -16.97
CA LEU A 129 15.85 5.75 -16.78
C LEU A 129 15.90 6.49 -18.13
N GLN A 130 16.67 5.98 -19.10
CA GLN A 130 16.68 6.53 -20.46
C GLN A 130 15.30 6.45 -21.12
N ASN A 131 14.62 5.30 -21.02
CA ASN A 131 13.27 5.14 -21.56
C ASN A 131 12.26 6.09 -20.89
N VAL A 132 12.33 6.25 -19.56
CA VAL A 132 11.45 7.19 -18.84
C VAL A 132 11.67 8.63 -19.31
N ARG A 133 12.92 9.04 -19.52
CA ARG A 133 13.26 10.40 -19.97
C ARG A 133 12.82 10.70 -21.41
N GLN A 134 12.69 9.67 -22.26
CA GLN A 134 12.19 9.81 -23.63
C GLN A 134 10.68 10.04 -23.70
N LEU A 135 9.92 9.66 -22.67
CA LEU A 135 8.49 9.93 -22.61
C LEU A 135 8.28 11.41 -22.28
N GLU A 136 7.51 12.12 -23.11
CA GLU A 136 7.29 13.56 -22.94
C GLU A 136 6.17 13.84 -21.92
N VAL A 137 5.11 13.03 -21.95
CA VAL A 137 3.92 13.24 -21.12
C VAL A 137 4.14 12.65 -19.72
N PRO A 138 3.96 13.42 -18.62
CA PRO A 138 4.13 12.91 -17.26
C PRO A 138 3.29 11.67 -16.94
N LEU A 139 2.03 11.64 -17.40
CA LEU A 139 1.16 10.47 -17.21
C LEU A 139 1.71 9.19 -17.87
N GLN A 140 2.35 9.30 -19.04
CA GLN A 140 2.99 8.14 -19.68
C GLN A 140 4.17 7.64 -18.84
N ARG A 141 4.96 8.55 -18.25
CA ARG A 141 6.03 8.18 -17.32
C ARG A 141 5.47 7.48 -16.08
N TYR A 142 4.36 7.97 -15.53
CA TYR A 142 3.66 7.33 -14.42
C TYR A 142 3.25 5.90 -14.78
N MET A 143 2.55 5.71 -15.90
CA MET A 143 2.11 4.39 -16.36
C MET A 143 3.29 3.43 -16.56
N PHE A 144 4.39 3.91 -17.16
CA PHE A 144 5.60 3.12 -17.34
C PHE A 144 6.21 2.66 -16.01
N LEU A 145 6.23 3.53 -14.99
CA LEU A 145 6.76 3.22 -13.67
C LEU A 145 5.84 2.26 -12.90
N MET A 146 4.52 2.40 -12.99
CA MET A 146 3.57 1.46 -12.40
C MET A 146 3.68 0.07 -13.06
N ASP A 147 3.82 0.01 -14.39
CA ASP A 147 4.08 -1.25 -15.10
C ASP A 147 5.42 -1.89 -14.70
N LEU A 148 6.43 -1.08 -14.35
CA LEU A 148 7.70 -1.58 -13.83
C LEU A 148 7.53 -2.17 -12.42
N GLN A 149 6.80 -1.48 -11.53
CA GLN A 149 6.52 -1.96 -10.18
C GLN A 149 5.85 -3.34 -10.21
N GLU A 150 4.87 -3.53 -11.10
CA GLU A 150 4.12 -4.78 -11.27
C GLU A 150 4.87 -5.88 -12.04
N ARG A 151 6.08 -5.61 -12.50
CA ARG A 151 6.90 -6.56 -13.25
C ARG A 151 8.21 -6.90 -12.54
N ASN A 152 8.83 -5.94 -11.88
CA ASN A 152 10.08 -6.09 -11.14
C ASN A 152 10.13 -5.04 -10.03
N GLU A 153 9.59 -5.41 -8.87
CA GLU A 153 9.44 -4.55 -7.70
C GLU A 153 10.79 -4.01 -7.21
N ARG A 154 11.81 -4.88 -7.17
CA ARG A 154 13.16 -4.50 -6.70
C ARG A 154 13.81 -3.46 -7.61
N LEU A 155 13.66 -3.62 -8.92
CA LEU A 155 14.21 -2.68 -9.90
C LEU A 155 13.45 -1.35 -9.89
N PHE A 156 12.13 -1.38 -9.69
CA PHE A 156 11.33 -0.17 -9.48
C PHE A 156 11.84 0.62 -8.27
N TYR A 157 11.95 0.00 -7.10
CA TYR A 157 12.41 0.72 -5.90
C TYR A 157 13.87 1.15 -5.99
N LYS A 158 14.74 0.34 -6.61
CA LYS A 158 16.14 0.73 -6.87
C LYS A 158 16.21 2.00 -7.73
N LEU A 159 15.46 2.03 -8.84
CA LEU A 159 15.38 3.19 -9.73
C LEU A 159 14.83 4.44 -9.00
N MET A 160 13.77 4.26 -8.19
CA MET A 160 13.16 5.32 -7.40
C MET A 160 14.10 5.90 -6.35
N ILE A 161 14.85 5.06 -5.62
CA ILE A 161 15.78 5.49 -4.56
C ILE A 161 16.93 6.30 -5.16
N ASP A 162 17.52 5.82 -6.25
CA ASP A 162 18.68 6.46 -6.86
C ASP A 162 18.34 7.78 -7.58
N ASN A 163 17.08 7.95 -8.00
CA ASN A 163 16.63 9.08 -8.82
C ASN A 163 15.39 9.78 -8.22
N VAL A 164 15.30 9.79 -6.89
CA VAL A 164 14.11 10.27 -6.16
C VAL A 164 13.68 11.68 -6.56
N GLU A 165 14.62 12.62 -6.74
CA GLU A 165 14.32 14.01 -7.08
C GLU A 165 13.57 14.14 -8.42
N GLU A 166 13.95 13.32 -9.40
CA GLU A 166 13.38 13.32 -10.74
C GLU A 166 12.05 12.55 -10.80
N LEU A 167 11.96 11.42 -10.09
CA LEU A 167 10.85 10.48 -10.23
C LEU A 167 9.71 10.70 -9.22
N LEU A 168 9.97 11.35 -8.08
CA LEU A 168 8.93 11.66 -7.09
C LEU A 168 7.76 12.48 -7.66
N PRO A 169 7.95 13.55 -8.46
CA PRO A 169 6.83 14.28 -9.06
C PRO A 169 6.05 13.47 -10.11
N VAL A 170 6.63 12.37 -10.61
CA VAL A 170 5.98 11.44 -11.55
C VAL A 170 5.14 10.41 -10.81
N VAL A 171 5.68 9.75 -9.78
CA VAL A 171 4.98 8.68 -9.03
C VAL A 171 3.99 9.24 -8.01
N TYR A 172 4.20 10.48 -7.55
CA TYR A 172 3.35 11.15 -6.58
C TYR A 172 2.85 12.49 -7.14
N THR A 173 2.67 13.50 -6.29
CA THR A 173 2.12 14.79 -6.69
C THR A 173 3.08 15.57 -7.60
N PRO A 174 2.58 16.19 -8.70
CA PRO A 174 1.16 16.32 -9.07
C PRO A 174 0.60 15.20 -9.96
N THR A 175 1.45 14.41 -10.62
CA THR A 175 1.05 13.47 -11.68
C THR A 175 0.10 12.37 -11.20
N VAL A 176 0.24 11.90 -9.96
CA VAL A 176 -0.68 10.90 -9.37
C VAL A 176 -2.12 11.41 -9.30
N GLY A 177 -2.32 12.73 -9.19
CA GLY A 177 -3.65 13.34 -9.24
C GLY A 177 -4.30 13.18 -10.60
N GLU A 178 -3.56 13.46 -11.67
CA GLU A 178 -4.00 13.22 -13.05
C GLU A 178 -4.27 11.72 -13.29
N ALA A 179 -3.40 10.85 -12.76
CA ALA A 179 -3.59 9.41 -12.83
C ALA A 179 -4.88 8.96 -12.12
N CYS A 180 -5.24 9.58 -10.99
CA CYS A 180 -6.51 9.30 -10.31
C CYS A 180 -7.71 9.78 -11.16
N GLN A 181 -7.64 10.94 -11.81
CA GLN A 181 -8.74 11.42 -12.67
C GLN A 181 -8.99 10.50 -13.87
N LYS A 182 -7.92 9.90 -14.41
CA LYS A 182 -7.98 9.01 -15.58
C LYS A 182 -7.89 7.53 -15.23
N TYR A 183 -8.02 7.17 -13.95
CA TYR A 183 -7.62 5.85 -13.43
C TYR A 183 -8.36 4.71 -14.13
N GLY A 184 -9.66 4.90 -14.41
CA GLY A 184 -10.46 3.93 -15.12
C GLY A 184 -9.96 3.68 -16.55
N SER A 185 -9.68 4.73 -17.31
CA SER A 185 -9.19 4.63 -18.69
C SER A 185 -7.76 4.07 -18.78
N ILE A 186 -6.92 4.28 -17.76
CA ILE A 186 -5.53 3.80 -17.75
C ILE A 186 -5.34 2.49 -16.98
N PHE A 187 -6.41 1.89 -16.46
CA PHE A 187 -6.35 0.69 -15.65
C PHE A 187 -5.75 -0.49 -16.43
N ARG A 188 -4.76 -1.16 -15.84
CA ARG A 188 -4.04 -2.29 -16.49
C ARG A 188 -3.96 -3.51 -15.59
N ARG A 189 -3.31 -3.35 -14.43
CA ARG A 189 -3.18 -4.37 -13.39
C ARG A 189 -3.71 -3.80 -12.08
N SER A 190 -4.47 -4.61 -11.36
CA SER A 190 -5.01 -4.21 -10.06
C SER A 190 -3.88 -4.08 -9.04
N GLN A 191 -3.78 -2.90 -8.41
CA GLN A 191 -2.86 -2.66 -7.31
C GLN A 191 -3.67 -2.38 -6.04
N GLY A 192 -3.30 -3.04 -4.94
CA GLY A 192 -4.01 -2.92 -3.67
C GLY A 192 -5.32 -3.70 -3.62
N LEU A 193 -6.12 -3.39 -2.61
CA LEU A 193 -7.36 -4.08 -2.29
C LEU A 193 -8.55 -3.11 -2.31
N TYR A 194 -9.62 -3.50 -2.97
CA TYR A 194 -10.85 -2.73 -3.06
C TYR A 194 -11.90 -3.33 -2.14
N ILE A 195 -12.54 -2.51 -1.31
CA ILE A 195 -13.62 -2.92 -0.41
C ILE A 195 -14.80 -2.01 -0.69
N SER A 196 -15.90 -2.57 -1.16
CA SER A 196 -17.08 -1.80 -1.55
C SER A 196 -18.22 -1.94 -0.54
N LEU A 197 -19.27 -1.14 -0.69
CA LEU A 197 -20.52 -1.35 0.06
C LEU A 197 -21.16 -2.73 -0.15
N LYS A 198 -20.88 -3.39 -1.28
CA LYS A 198 -21.37 -4.74 -1.56
C LYS A 198 -20.70 -5.80 -0.67
N ASP A 199 -19.57 -5.47 -0.07
CA ASP A 199 -18.78 -6.35 0.80
C ASP A 199 -19.15 -6.17 2.28
N LYS A 200 -20.21 -5.42 2.58
CA LYS A 200 -20.71 -5.21 3.95
C LYS A 200 -21.02 -6.57 4.59
N GLY A 201 -20.42 -6.80 5.76
CA GLY A 201 -20.52 -8.08 6.49
C GLY A 201 -19.53 -9.16 6.04
N ARG A 202 -18.75 -8.92 4.97
CA ARG A 202 -17.77 -9.86 4.41
C ARG A 202 -16.37 -9.27 4.22
N VAL A 203 -16.09 -8.12 4.85
CA VAL A 203 -14.80 -7.40 4.74
C VAL A 203 -13.61 -8.30 5.10
N LEU A 204 -13.77 -9.13 6.14
CA LEU A 204 -12.73 -10.06 6.58
C LEU A 204 -12.39 -11.10 5.50
N GLU A 205 -13.38 -11.59 4.76
CA GLU A 205 -13.16 -12.51 3.63
C GLU A 205 -12.38 -11.82 2.50
N VAL A 206 -12.69 -10.56 2.22
CA VAL A 206 -11.98 -9.76 1.22
C VAL A 206 -10.52 -9.56 1.63
N LEU A 207 -10.25 -9.24 2.90
CA LEU A 207 -8.89 -9.11 3.44
C LEU A 207 -8.10 -10.42 3.36
N ARG A 208 -8.76 -11.57 3.58
CA ARG A 208 -8.12 -12.89 3.49
C ARG A 208 -7.64 -13.25 2.08
N ASN A 209 -8.16 -12.60 1.04
CA ASN A 209 -7.69 -12.76 -0.34
C ASN A 209 -6.34 -12.07 -0.58
N TRP A 210 -5.92 -11.15 0.29
CA TRP A 210 -4.59 -10.56 0.18
C TRP A 210 -3.51 -11.63 0.46
N PRO A 211 -2.53 -11.80 -0.44
CA PRO A 211 -1.55 -12.90 -0.33
C PRO A 211 -0.55 -12.71 0.80
N GLU A 212 -0.32 -11.47 1.25
CA GLU A 212 0.60 -11.19 2.35
C GLU A 212 -0.07 -11.29 3.71
N LYS A 213 0.55 -12.07 4.61
CA LYS A 213 0.03 -12.28 5.97
C LYS A 213 0.54 -11.27 6.98
N SER A 214 1.74 -10.72 6.77
CA SER A 214 2.38 -9.81 7.73
C SER A 214 2.33 -8.37 7.25
N ILE A 215 1.15 -7.77 7.31
CA ILE A 215 0.94 -6.36 7.00
C ILE A 215 1.31 -5.49 8.20
N GLN A 216 2.02 -4.39 7.95
CA GLN A 216 2.46 -3.44 8.97
C GLN A 216 1.97 -2.02 8.69
N VAL A 217 1.76 -1.67 7.41
CA VAL A 217 1.32 -0.33 7.02
C VAL A 217 0.17 -0.45 6.03
N ILE A 218 -0.98 0.07 6.45
CA ILE A 218 -2.15 0.24 5.59
C ILE A 218 -2.27 1.72 5.26
N VAL A 219 -2.48 2.03 3.99
CA VAL A 219 -2.94 3.36 3.58
C VAL A 219 -4.30 3.17 2.93
N VAL A 220 -5.30 3.83 3.50
CA VAL A 220 -6.69 3.72 3.08
C VAL A 220 -7.23 5.08 2.63
N THR A 221 -8.09 5.06 1.62
CA THR A 221 -8.83 6.23 1.14
C THR A 221 -10.23 5.80 0.71
N ASP A 222 -11.21 6.70 0.80
CA ASP A 222 -12.53 6.54 0.18
C ASP A 222 -12.68 7.39 -1.10
N GLY A 223 -11.62 8.10 -1.47
CA GLY A 223 -11.58 8.95 -2.67
C GLY A 223 -12.37 10.25 -2.61
N GLU A 224 -12.93 10.64 -1.46
CA GLU A 224 -13.83 11.81 -1.39
C GLU A 224 -13.09 13.14 -1.62
N ARG A 225 -11.83 13.21 -1.19
CA ARG A 225 -11.01 14.43 -1.31
C ARG A 225 -9.60 14.09 -1.75
N ILE A 226 -9.42 13.84 -3.04
CA ILE A 226 -8.11 13.62 -3.63
C ILE A 226 -7.41 14.96 -3.87
N LEU A 227 -6.49 15.32 -2.98
CA LEU A 227 -5.70 16.55 -3.06
C LEU A 227 -6.61 17.79 -3.15
N GLY A 228 -6.55 18.53 -4.26
CA GLY A 228 -7.45 19.64 -4.61
C GLY A 228 -8.40 19.31 -5.77
N LEU A 229 -8.51 18.04 -6.16
CA LEU A 229 -9.29 17.56 -7.32
C LEU A 229 -10.71 17.14 -6.94
N GLY A 230 -11.04 17.13 -5.65
CA GLY A 230 -12.35 16.76 -5.14
C GLY A 230 -12.56 15.24 -5.09
N ASP A 231 -13.79 14.83 -5.34
CA ASP A 231 -14.24 13.44 -5.24
C ASP A 231 -13.87 12.67 -6.52
N LEU A 232 -13.04 11.65 -6.38
CA LEU A 232 -12.68 10.72 -7.46
C LEU A 232 -13.14 9.27 -7.17
N GLY A 233 -13.92 9.06 -6.11
CA GLY A 233 -14.48 7.75 -5.77
C GLY A 233 -13.44 6.63 -5.73
N CYS A 234 -13.77 5.49 -6.34
CA CYS A 234 -12.88 4.33 -6.40
C CYS A 234 -11.58 4.56 -7.18
N GLN A 235 -11.51 5.61 -8.02
CA GLN A 235 -10.30 5.96 -8.77
C GLN A 235 -9.22 6.61 -7.87
N GLY A 236 -9.55 6.92 -6.62
CA GLY A 236 -8.61 7.40 -5.62
C GLY A 236 -7.49 6.43 -5.24
N MET A 237 -7.53 5.16 -5.69
CA MET A 237 -6.54 4.12 -5.40
C MET A 237 -5.09 4.50 -5.77
N GLY A 238 -4.89 5.40 -6.74
CA GLY A 238 -3.55 5.90 -7.07
C GLY A 238 -2.84 6.54 -5.88
N ILE A 239 -3.56 7.16 -4.95
CA ILE A 239 -3.00 7.80 -3.76
C ILE A 239 -2.39 6.80 -2.76
N PRO A 240 -3.12 5.79 -2.24
CA PRO A 240 -2.52 4.83 -1.31
C PRO A 240 -1.37 4.04 -1.95
N VAL A 241 -1.48 3.67 -3.23
CA VAL A 241 -0.39 3.01 -3.97
C VAL A 241 0.87 3.89 -4.01
N GLY A 242 0.73 5.14 -4.48
CA GLY A 242 1.84 6.08 -4.54
C GLY A 242 2.44 6.40 -3.17
N LYS A 243 1.59 6.55 -2.14
CA LYS A 243 2.04 6.83 -0.78
C LYS A 243 2.86 5.67 -0.20
N LEU A 244 2.40 4.43 -0.37
CA LEU A 244 3.15 3.24 0.07
C LEU A 244 4.46 3.05 -0.69
N ALA A 245 4.49 3.38 -1.98
CA ALA A 245 5.75 3.40 -2.73
C ALA A 245 6.78 4.37 -2.10
N LEU A 246 6.33 5.52 -1.58
CA LEU A 246 7.19 6.45 -0.84
C LEU A 246 7.61 5.90 0.54
N TYR A 247 6.73 5.20 1.26
CA TYR A 247 7.09 4.53 2.53
C TYR A 247 8.23 3.54 2.32
N THR A 248 8.22 2.78 1.22
CA THR A 248 9.34 1.90 0.89
C THR A 248 10.58 2.70 0.48
N ALA A 249 10.47 3.56 -0.54
CA ALA A 249 11.63 4.22 -1.13
C ALA A 249 12.34 5.17 -0.15
N LEU A 250 11.58 5.88 0.69
CA LEU A 250 12.13 6.89 1.61
C LEU A 250 12.21 6.39 3.06
N GLY A 251 11.27 5.54 3.46
CA GLY A 251 11.14 5.05 4.83
C GLY A 251 11.72 3.65 5.05
N GLY A 252 12.13 2.93 4.00
CA GLY A 252 12.67 1.58 4.12
C GLY A 252 11.65 0.53 4.55
N VAL A 253 10.35 0.83 4.47
CA VAL A 253 9.28 -0.14 4.77
C VAL A 253 9.26 -1.21 3.68
N ARG A 254 9.23 -2.49 4.08
CA ARG A 254 9.16 -3.59 3.11
C ARG A 254 7.86 -3.52 2.30
N PRO A 255 7.91 -3.57 0.96
CA PRO A 255 6.70 -3.55 0.13
C PRO A 255 5.69 -4.66 0.46
N SER A 256 6.19 -5.85 0.81
CA SER A 256 5.36 -6.99 1.22
C SER A 256 4.60 -6.76 2.53
N ALA A 257 4.99 -5.75 3.32
CA ALA A 257 4.30 -5.35 4.55
C ALA A 257 3.34 -4.17 4.34
N CYS A 258 3.16 -3.73 3.09
CA CYS A 258 2.31 -2.61 2.72
C CYS A 258 1.02 -3.09 2.06
N LEU A 259 -0.12 -2.49 2.46
CA LEU A 259 -1.43 -2.80 1.90
C LEU A 259 -2.17 -1.51 1.52
N PRO A 260 -2.25 -1.17 0.21
CA PRO A 260 -3.09 -0.07 -0.27
C PRO A 260 -4.55 -0.50 -0.28
N ILE A 261 -5.44 0.31 0.29
CA ILE A 261 -6.88 0.04 0.31
C ILE A 261 -7.66 1.23 -0.24
N THR A 262 -8.66 0.95 -1.07
CA THR A 262 -9.71 1.91 -1.40
C THR A 262 -11.06 1.39 -0.93
N ILE A 263 -11.77 2.21 -0.16
CA ILE A 263 -13.14 1.91 0.28
C ILE A 263 -14.11 2.61 -0.67
N ASP A 264 -14.82 1.82 -1.47
CA ASP A 264 -15.79 2.33 -2.43
C ASP A 264 -17.20 2.39 -1.84
N VAL A 265 -17.61 3.60 -1.47
CA VAL A 265 -18.96 3.91 -1.00
C VAL A 265 -19.83 4.63 -2.02
N GLY A 266 -19.42 4.62 -3.29
CA GLY A 266 -19.97 5.47 -4.34
C GLY A 266 -19.17 6.76 -4.50
N THR A 267 -19.62 7.61 -5.43
CA THR A 267 -19.01 8.91 -5.73
C THR A 267 -20.10 9.95 -5.99
N ASN A 268 -19.88 11.19 -5.58
CA ASN A 268 -20.74 12.32 -5.89
C ASN A 268 -20.28 13.06 -7.16
N ASN A 269 -19.22 12.59 -7.80
CA ASN A 269 -18.73 13.14 -9.05
C ASN A 269 -19.58 12.65 -10.23
N GLU A 270 -20.38 13.56 -10.78
CA GLU A 270 -21.28 13.29 -11.91
C GLU A 270 -20.53 12.89 -13.19
N GLU A 271 -19.35 13.44 -13.43
CA GLU A 271 -18.55 13.08 -14.61
C GLU A 271 -18.17 11.60 -14.54
N LEU A 272 -17.76 11.12 -13.37
CA LEU A 272 -17.40 9.72 -13.14
C LEU A 272 -18.62 8.78 -13.17
N LEU A 273 -19.77 9.22 -12.66
CA LEU A 273 -20.99 8.40 -12.73
C LEU A 273 -21.44 8.16 -14.17
N ASN A 274 -21.22 9.14 -15.04
CA ASN A 274 -21.56 9.08 -16.46
C ASN A 274 -20.42 8.52 -17.35
N ASP A 275 -19.20 8.36 -16.83
CA ASP A 275 -18.07 7.82 -17.59
C ASP A 275 -18.14 6.29 -17.72
N GLU A 276 -18.22 5.76 -18.94
CA GLU A 276 -18.25 4.33 -19.25
C GLU A 276 -17.06 3.54 -18.66
N PHE A 277 -15.90 4.18 -18.49
CA PHE A 277 -14.69 3.56 -17.94
C PHE A 277 -14.56 3.69 -16.42
N TYR A 278 -15.52 4.28 -15.73
CA TYR A 278 -15.50 4.31 -14.26
C TYR A 278 -15.53 2.90 -13.66
N ILE A 279 -14.57 2.63 -12.78
CA ILE A 279 -14.32 1.29 -12.20
C ILE A 279 -15.02 1.05 -10.86
N GLY A 280 -15.62 2.08 -10.27
CA GLY A 280 -16.29 1.99 -8.97
C GLY A 280 -17.79 1.74 -9.06
N LEU A 281 -18.44 1.76 -7.89
CA LEU A 281 -19.89 1.70 -7.75
C LEU A 281 -20.54 2.94 -8.39
N ARG A 282 -21.35 2.71 -9.43
CA ARG A 282 -22.12 3.76 -10.13
C ARG A 282 -23.34 4.20 -9.33
N GLN A 283 -23.09 4.79 -8.18
CA GLN A 283 -24.09 5.34 -7.28
C GLN A 283 -23.51 6.52 -6.50
N ARG A 284 -24.38 7.39 -6.00
CA ARG A 284 -24.02 8.46 -5.07
C ARG A 284 -23.43 7.91 -3.78
N ARG A 285 -22.62 8.73 -3.09
CA ARG A 285 -21.99 8.32 -1.82
C ARG A 285 -23.04 7.95 -0.78
N ALA A 286 -22.86 6.80 -0.15
CA ALA A 286 -23.66 6.43 1.01
C ALA A 286 -23.30 7.30 2.22
N THR A 287 -24.28 7.98 2.81
CA THR A 287 -24.09 8.79 4.01
C THR A 287 -24.09 7.90 5.27
N GLY A 288 -23.19 8.20 6.22
CA GLY A 288 -23.13 7.52 7.53
C GLY A 288 -22.56 6.09 7.54
N GLN A 289 -22.26 5.47 6.39
CA GLN A 289 -21.76 4.09 6.32
C GLN A 289 -20.23 3.97 6.28
N VAL A 290 -19.51 5.04 5.90
CA VAL A 290 -18.04 5.09 5.88
C VAL A 290 -17.41 4.89 7.26
N PRO A 291 -17.87 5.56 8.34
CA PRO A 291 -17.30 5.36 9.68
C PRO A 291 -17.48 3.93 10.18
N LEU A 292 -18.56 3.25 9.77
CA LEU A 292 -18.77 1.85 10.09
C LEU A 292 -17.70 1.00 9.40
N LEU A 293 -17.56 1.08 8.08
CA LEU A 293 -16.54 0.30 7.34
C LEU A 293 -15.11 0.52 7.86
N LEU A 294 -14.73 1.76 8.16
CA LEU A 294 -13.42 2.07 8.77
C LEU A 294 -13.28 1.50 10.18
N ARG A 295 -14.32 1.61 11.01
CA ARG A 295 -14.31 1.04 12.37
C ARG A 295 -14.18 -0.48 12.35
N TRP A 296 -14.76 -1.13 11.34
CA TRP A 296 -14.60 -2.56 11.10
C TRP A 296 -13.18 -2.92 10.63
N LEU A 297 -12.56 -2.13 9.75
CA LEU A 297 -11.16 -2.35 9.34
C LEU A 297 -10.19 -2.24 10.54
N CYS A 298 -10.39 -1.24 11.40
CA CYS A 298 -9.57 -1.06 12.60
C CYS A 298 -9.81 -2.15 13.67
N ALA A 299 -10.98 -2.82 13.66
CA ALA A 299 -11.29 -3.89 14.60
C ALA A 299 -10.77 -5.27 14.14
N VAL A 300 -10.33 -5.38 12.88
CA VAL A 300 -9.84 -6.61 12.25
C VAL A 300 -8.31 -6.61 12.11
N SER A 301 -7.66 -5.46 12.26
CA SER A 301 -6.19 -5.30 12.25
C SER A 301 -5.64 -5.43 13.66
#